data_AF-A0A2E4RBB5-F1
#
_entry.id   AF-A0A2E4RBB5-F1
#
_cell.length_a   1.000
_cell.length_b   1.000
_cell.length_c   1.000
_cell.angle_alpha   90.00
_cell.angle_beta   90.00
_cell.angle_gamma   90.00
#
_symmetry.space_group_name_H-M   'P 1'
#
loop_
_entity.id
_entity.type
_entity.pdbx_description
1 polymer ?
#
loop_
_entity_poly.entity_id
_entity_poly.type
_entity_poly.pdbx_seq_one_letter_code
_entity_poly.pdbx_strand_id
1 'polypeptide(L)'
;MSKRKKNNQINLKDFILEILKNNKSTMNSRQLAWALNMKGGKHLKKITSSLKKLEHEKLIIQSEKYKFQYNNNKFTTGVIDINKAGNGYVSSKFYKDDIFIEKKKPT
;
A
#
# COMPACT_ATOMS: atom_id res chain seq x y z
N MET A 1 -19.87 -3.67 34.48
CA MET A 1 -19.85 -3.89 33.02
C MET A 1 -18.41 -3.88 32.52
N SER A 2 -17.87 -5.04 32.15
CA SER A 2 -16.46 -5.20 31.78
C SER A 2 -16.19 -4.60 30.40
N LYS A 3 -15.35 -3.55 30.33
CA LYS A 3 -14.84 -3.00 29.07
C LYS A 3 -13.97 -4.07 28.41
N ARG A 4 -14.53 -4.82 27.46
CA ARG A 4 -13.78 -5.72 26.58
C ARG A 4 -12.66 -4.91 25.91
N LYS A 5 -11.41 -5.09 26.37
CA LYS A 5 -10.22 -4.66 25.65
C LYS A 5 -10.28 -5.35 24.27
N LYS A 6 -10.54 -4.58 23.20
CA LYS A 6 -10.33 -5.05 21.84
C LYS A 6 -8.86 -5.43 21.75
N ASN A 7 -8.57 -6.72 21.68
CA ASN A 7 -7.24 -7.21 21.35
C ASN A 7 -6.94 -6.74 19.92
N ASN A 8 -6.37 -5.53 19.79
CA ASN A 8 -5.73 -5.07 18.57
C ASN A 8 -4.54 -6.00 18.32
N GLN A 9 -4.78 -7.16 17.71
CA GLN A 9 -3.74 -7.93 17.04
C GLN A 9 -3.32 -7.11 15.82
N ILE A 10 -2.47 -6.11 16.04
CA ILE A 10 -1.85 -5.35 14.96
C ILE A 10 -1.04 -6.35 14.14
N ASN A 11 -1.38 -6.47 12.86
CA ASN A 11 -0.80 -7.50 12.00
C ASN A 11 0.61 -7.07 11.60
N LEU A 12 1.53 -8.03 11.43
CA LEU A 12 2.91 -7.75 11.01
C LEU A 12 2.96 -6.93 9.71
N LYS A 13 1.98 -7.13 8.82
CA LYS A 13 1.81 -6.36 7.60
C LYS A 13 1.63 -4.87 7.86
N ASP A 14 0.81 -4.51 8.84
CA ASP A 14 0.46 -3.12 9.15
C ASP A 14 1.68 -2.38 9.68
N PHE A 15 2.45 -3.01 10.58
CA PHE A 15 3.71 -2.43 11.05
C PHE A 15 4.75 -2.27 9.94
N ILE A 16 4.88 -3.24 9.03
CA ILE A 16 5.78 -3.12 7.87
C ILE A 16 5.35 -1.94 7.00
N LEU A 17 4.04 -1.78 6.75
CA LEU A 17 3.51 -0.66 5.98
C LEU A 17 3.76 0.68 6.68
N GLU A 18 3.55 0.79 7.98
CA GLU A 18 3.83 2.02 8.74
C GLU A 18 5.31 2.40 8.67
N ILE A 19 6.21 1.44 8.86
CA ILE A 19 7.65 1.67 8.72
C ILE A 19 7.98 2.16 7.31
N LEU A 20 7.46 1.52 6.27
CA LEU A 20 7.71 1.91 4.88
C LEU A 20 7.04 3.24 4.50
N LYS A 21 5.93 3.62 5.13
CA LYS A 21 5.28 4.93 4.95
C LYS A 21 6.10 6.05 5.59
N ASN A 22 6.64 5.81 6.78
CA ASN A 22 7.42 6.79 7.53
C ASN A 22 8.84 6.95 6.95
N ASN A 23 9.35 5.94 6.25
CA ASN A 23 10.67 6.00 5.61
C ASN A 23 10.54 6.41 4.13
N LYS A 24 11.24 7.48 3.74
CA LYS A 24 11.33 7.91 2.33
C LYS A 24 12.26 7.02 1.49
N SER A 25 13.12 6.23 2.12
CA SER A 25 14.14 5.40 1.47
C SER A 25 13.70 3.95 1.33
N THR A 26 14.31 3.24 0.37
CA THR A 26 14.04 1.82 0.14
C THR A 26 14.69 0.95 1.22
N MET A 27 13.93 0.03 1.79
CA MET A 27 14.38 -0.87 2.84
C MET A 27 14.42 -2.33 2.37
N ASN A 28 15.41 -3.08 2.86
CA ASN A 28 15.47 -4.54 2.69
C ASN A 28 14.80 -5.26 3.88
N SER A 29 14.59 -6.58 3.74
CA SER A 29 13.95 -7.38 4.79
C SER A 29 14.74 -7.43 6.11
N ARG A 30 16.08 -7.27 6.07
CA ARG A 30 16.92 -7.21 7.29
C ARG A 30 16.77 -5.87 8.02
N GLN A 31 16.70 -4.78 7.28
CA GLN A 31 16.48 -3.43 7.80
C GLN A 31 15.09 -3.34 8.45
N LEU A 32 14.07 -3.92 7.81
CA LEU A 32 12.74 -4.03 8.41
C LEU A 32 12.73 -4.89 9.67
N ALA A 33 13.45 -6.02 9.68
CA ALA A 33 13.57 -6.85 10.89
C ALA A 33 14.25 -6.10 12.04
N TRP A 34 15.24 -5.25 11.73
CA TRP A 34 15.92 -4.41 12.71
C TRP A 34 14.99 -3.33 13.26
N ALA A 35 14.25 -2.63 12.39
CA ALA A 35 13.26 -1.63 12.77
C ALA A 35 12.12 -2.21 13.63
N LEU A 36 11.76 -3.48 13.39
CA LEU A 36 10.73 -4.20 14.16
C LEU A 36 11.26 -4.85 15.45
N ASN A 37 12.57 -4.76 15.74
CA ASN A 37 13.23 -5.52 16.81
C ASN A 37 13.02 -7.05 16.73
N MET A 38 12.65 -7.58 15.56
CA MET A 38 12.40 -9.01 15.32
C MET A 38 13.62 -9.68 14.71
N LYS A 39 14.63 -9.94 15.54
CA LYS A 39 15.90 -10.54 15.10
C LYS A 39 15.78 -12.07 15.05
N GLY A 40 16.14 -12.68 13.92
CA GLY A 40 16.22 -14.14 13.77
C GLY A 40 15.72 -14.67 12.43
N GLY A 41 16.22 -15.85 12.03
CA GLY A 41 15.94 -16.44 10.72
C GLY A 41 14.45 -16.74 10.47
N LYS A 42 13.72 -17.19 11.50
CA LYS A 42 12.26 -17.44 11.41
C LYS A 42 11.48 -16.14 11.14
N HIS A 43 11.85 -15.05 11.81
CA HIS A 43 11.21 -13.75 11.63
C HIS A 43 11.49 -13.15 10.25
N LEU A 44 12.74 -13.28 9.75
CA LEU A 44 13.10 -12.84 8.39
C LEU A 44 12.28 -13.55 7.30
N LYS A 45 12.04 -14.87 7.45
CA LYS A 45 11.18 -15.61 6.53
C LYS A 45 9.74 -15.09 6.57
N LYS A 46 9.22 -14.80 7.77
CA LYS A 46 7.87 -14.25 7.95
C LYS A 46 7.72 -12.84 7.36
N ILE A 47 8.71 -11.97 7.53
CA ILE A 47 8.75 -10.62 6.94
C ILE A 47 8.81 -10.73 5.41
N THR A 48 9.70 -11.57 4.87
CA THR A 48 9.80 -11.79 3.41
C THR A 48 8.48 -12.29 2.82
N SER A 49 7.80 -13.23 3.49
CA SER A 49 6.48 -13.70 3.05
C SER A 49 5.42 -12.59 3.11
N SER A 50 5.48 -11.72 4.12
CA SER A 50 4.56 -10.59 4.26
C SER A 50 4.80 -9.52 3.20
N LEU A 51 6.06 -9.22 2.87
CA LEU A 51 6.44 -8.31 1.79
C LEU A 51 5.89 -8.78 0.44
N LYS A 52 6.04 -10.06 0.10
CA LYS A 52 5.45 -10.62 -1.14
C LYS A 52 3.93 -10.43 -1.22
N LYS A 53 3.23 -10.58 -0.09
CA LYS A 53 1.77 -10.34 -0.04
C LYS A 53 1.43 -8.86 -0.25
N LEU A 54 2.16 -7.97 0.42
CA LEU A 54 1.97 -6.52 0.28
C LEU A 54 2.29 -6.01 -1.13
N GLU A 55 3.28 -6.62 -1.78
CA GLU A 55 3.64 -6.34 -3.17
C GLU A 55 2.55 -6.83 -4.14
N HIS A 56 2.02 -8.03 -3.93
CA HIS A 56 0.87 -8.53 -4.70
C HIS A 56 -0.38 -7.66 -4.51
N GLU A 57 -0.59 -7.14 -3.31
CA GLU A 57 -1.66 -6.17 -2.98
C GLU A 57 -1.35 -4.75 -3.53
N LYS A 58 -0.20 -4.53 -4.18
CA LYS A 58 0.27 -3.24 -4.72
C LYS A 58 0.39 -2.12 -3.67
N LEU A 59 0.49 -2.47 -2.39
CA LEU A 59 0.68 -1.51 -1.29
C LEU A 59 2.14 -1.08 -1.14
N ILE A 60 3.07 -1.92 -1.60
CA ILE A 60 4.50 -1.64 -1.68
C ILE A 60 4.99 -1.95 -3.08
N ILE A 61 6.10 -1.33 -3.48
CA ILE A 61 6.78 -1.60 -4.74
C ILE A 61 8.23 -1.99 -4.48
N GLN A 62 8.74 -2.88 -5.32
CA GLN A 62 10.14 -3.25 -5.33
C GLN A 62 10.91 -2.34 -6.31
N SER A 63 11.61 -1.34 -5.78
CA SER A 63 12.40 -0.39 -6.60
C SER A 63 13.64 -1.03 -7.21
N GLU A 64 14.30 -1.92 -6.45
CA GLU A 64 15.49 -2.67 -6.86
C GLU A 64 15.45 -4.09 -6.28
N LYS A 65 16.38 -4.96 -6.69
CA LYS A 65 16.47 -6.33 -6.16
C LYS A 65 16.53 -6.32 -4.62
N TYR A 66 15.51 -6.87 -3.97
CA TYR A 66 15.35 -6.93 -2.51
C TYR A 66 15.19 -5.59 -1.76
N LYS A 67 14.83 -4.53 -2.48
CA LYS A 67 14.60 -3.19 -1.92
C LYS A 67 13.15 -2.77 -2.13
N PHE A 68 12.45 -2.56 -1.02
CA PHE A 68 11.02 -2.26 -1.00
C PHE A 68 10.77 -0.84 -0.49
N GLN A 69 9.76 -0.19 -1.05
CA GLN A 69 9.26 1.10 -0.57
C GLN A 69 7.74 1.11 -0.59
N TYR A 70 7.15 2.01 0.20
CA TYR A 70 5.71 2.22 0.16
C TYR A 70 5.27 2.69 -1.22
N ASN A 71 4.19 2.11 -1.74
CA ASN A 71 3.63 2.55 -3.00
C ASN A 71 2.83 3.84 -2.78
N ASN A 72 3.48 5.00 -2.97
CA ASN A 72 2.83 6.29 -2.85
C ASN A 72 2.04 6.67 -4.12
N ASN A 73 1.95 5.78 -5.12
CA ASN A 73 1.11 6.04 -6.28
C ASN A 73 -0.36 6.03 -5.86
N LYS A 74 -0.94 7.22 -5.75
CA LYS A 74 -2.39 7.44 -5.65
C LYS A 74 -3.11 7.19 -6.98
N PHE A 75 -2.46 6.53 -7.94
CA PHE A 75 -3.02 6.28 -9.26
C PHE A 75 -3.92 5.06 -9.21
N THR A 76 -5.20 5.28 -9.44
CA THR A 76 -6.15 4.21 -9.72
C THR A 76 -6.14 3.95 -11.21
N THR A 77 -5.89 2.70 -11.61
CA THR A 77 -6.02 2.28 -13.01
C THR A 77 -7.47 1.91 -13.30
N GLY A 78 -7.99 2.39 -14.43
CA GLY A 78 -9.35 2.14 -14.86
C GLY A 78 -9.53 2.41 -16.36
N VAL A 79 -10.72 2.12 -16.87
CA VAL A 79 -11.16 2.55 -18.20
C VAL A 79 -11.75 3.94 -18.04
N ILE A 80 -11.35 4.88 -18.88
CA ILE A 80 -11.88 6.25 -18.89
C ILE A 80 -12.82 6.44 -20.06
N ASP A 81 -14.04 6.88 -19.77
CA ASP A 81 -15.01 7.30 -20.76
C ASP A 81 -15.18 8.81 -20.71
N ILE A 82 -15.01 9.47 -21.85
CA ILE A 82 -15.08 10.92 -21.99
C ILE A 82 -16.35 11.28 -22.77
N ASN A 83 -17.19 12.13 -22.19
CA ASN A 83 -18.39 12.62 -22.87
C ASN A 83 -18.09 13.81 -23.80
N LYS A 84 -19.03 14.15 -24.68
CA LYS A 84 -18.90 15.30 -25.60
C LYS A 84 -18.67 16.64 -24.91
N ALA A 85 -19.10 16.78 -23.65
CA ALA A 85 -18.93 18.00 -22.87
C ALA A 85 -17.50 18.16 -22.31
N GLY A 86 -16.69 17.09 -22.36
CA GLY A 86 -15.32 17.03 -21.85
C GLY A 86 -15.18 16.43 -20.44
N ASN A 87 -16.24 15.90 -19.85
CA ASN A 87 -16.19 15.26 -18.55
C ASN A 87 -15.81 13.78 -18.69
N GLY A 88 -15.03 13.28 -17.74
CA GLY A 88 -14.58 11.89 -17.69
C GLY A 88 -15.28 11.08 -16.59
N TYR A 89 -15.48 9.80 -16.84
CA TYR A 89 -15.85 8.80 -15.83
C TYR A 89 -14.79 7.71 -15.84
N VAL A 90 -14.26 7.34 -14.68
CA VAL A 90 -13.26 6.27 -14.55
C VAL A 90 -13.87 5.09 -13.82
N SER A 91 -14.07 4.00 -14.56
CA SER A 91 -14.48 2.72 -14.02
C SER A 91 -13.25 1.91 -13.63
N SER A 92 -13.22 1.41 -12.40
CA SER A 92 -12.11 0.59 -11.92
C SER A 92 -12.63 -0.62 -11.17
N LYS A 93 -11.96 -1.77 -11.34
CA LYS A 93 -12.30 -3.02 -10.62
C LYS A 93 -12.22 -2.88 -9.09
N PHE A 94 -11.58 -1.82 -8.59
CA PHE A 94 -11.38 -1.55 -7.18
C PHE A 94 -12.52 -0.75 -6.54
N TYR A 95 -13.38 -0.11 -7.33
CA TYR A 95 -14.49 0.71 -6.84
C TYR A 95 -15.82 0.20 -7.43
N LYS A 96 -16.89 0.25 -6.63
CA LYS A 96 -18.24 -0.12 -7.11
C LYS A 96 -18.85 0.96 -7.99
N ASP A 97 -18.51 2.22 -7.69
CA ASP A 97 -19.03 3.38 -8.38
C ASP A 97 -17.93 4.02 -9.25
N ASP A 98 -18.34 4.63 -10.35
CA ASP A 98 -17.44 5.33 -11.25
C ASP A 98 -16.94 6.65 -10.64
N ILE A 99 -15.66 6.95 -10.88
CA ILE A 99 -15.05 8.19 -10.40
C ILE A 99 -15.30 9.28 -11.46
N PHE A 100 -16.06 10.31 -11.11
CA PHE A 100 -16.30 11.48 -11.98
C PHE A 100 -15.11 12.44 -12.00
N ILE A 101 -14.71 12.88 -13.19
CA ILE A 101 -13.66 13.85 -13.44
C ILE A 101 -14.28 15.03 -14.21
N GLU A 102 -14.44 16.16 -13.54
CA GLU A 102 -14.93 17.39 -14.18
C GLU A 102 -13.87 17.97 -15.11
N LYS A 103 -14.31 18.49 -16.27
CA LYS A 103 -13.42 19.24 -17.15
C LYS A 103 -12.86 20.48 -16.44
N LYS A 104 -11.55 20.70 -16.55
CA LYS A 104 -10.93 21.91 -16.01
C LYS A 104 -11.46 23.14 -16.77
N LYS A 105 -12.08 24.08 -16.06
CA LYS A 105 -12.45 25.38 -16.64
C LYS A 105 -11.16 26.18 -16.91
N PRO A 106 -10.98 26.78 -18.10
CA PRO A 106 -9.87 27.70 -18.31
C PRO A 106 -10.05 28.88 -17.35
N THR A 107 -9.03 29.09 -16.52
CA THR A 107 -8.88 30.25 -15.62
C THR A 107 -8.47 31.47 -16.39
#